data_AF-A0A2Z3HJX1-F1
#
_entry.id   AF-A0A2Z3HJX1-F1
#
_cell.length_a   1.000
_cell.length_b   1.000
_cell.length_c   1.000
_cell.angle_alpha   90.00
_cell.angle_beta   90.00
_cell.angle_gamma   90.00
#
_symmetry.space_group_name_H-M   'P 1'
#
loop_
_entity.id
_entity.type
_entity.pdbx_description
1 polymer ?
#
loop_
_entity_poly.entity_id
_entity_poly.type
_entity_poly.pdbx_seq_one_letter_code
_entity_poly.pdbx_strand_id
1 'polypeptide(L)' 'MPTPLQNLQAAYRDVTAKIAEVLANPLPNYTIDGVSIDRKSYYESLLEQEKSLRAIPGAAPETNPVFTHRSVAR' A
#
# COMPACT_ATOMS: atom_id res chain seq x y z
N MET A 1 -18.18 6.77 14.81
CA MET A 1 -16.72 6.55 14.89
C MET A 1 -16.39 5.30 14.09
N PRO A 2 -15.30 5.28 13.30
CA PRO A 2 -14.89 4.08 12.59
C PRO A 2 -14.50 2.98 13.59
N THR A 3 -14.89 1.74 13.30
CA THR A 3 -14.48 0.59 14.08
C THR A 3 -12.98 0.33 13.90
N PRO A 4 -12.32 -0.37 14.83
CA PRO A 4 -10.91 -0.76 14.66
C PRO A 4 -10.64 -1.45 13.31
N LEU A 5 -11.59 -2.28 12.86
CA LEU A 5 -11.50 -2.96 11.56
C LEU A 5 -11.59 -1.98 10.38
N GLN A 6 -12.47 -0.98 10.43
CA GLN A 6 -12.59 0.05 9.40
C GLN A 6 -11.32 0.91 9.30
N ASN A 7 -10.66 1.18 10.43
CA ASN A 7 -9.37 1.89 10.44
C ASN A 7 -8.27 1.06 9.76
N LEU A 8 -8.23 -0.25 10.01
CA LEU A 8 -7.27 -1.14 9.35
C LEU A 8 -7.50 -1.25 7.84
N GLN A 9 -8.76 -1.31 7.42
CA GLN A 9 -9.13 -1.30 5.99
C GLN A 9 -8.74 0.02 5.31
N ALA A 10 -8.96 1.16 5.97
CA ALA A 10 -8.52 2.46 5.48
C ALA A 10 -6.99 2.53 5.36
N ALA A 11 -6.27 2.07 6.39
CA ALA A 11 -4.82 2.02 6.37
C ALA A 11 -4.29 1.13 5.23
N TYR A 12 -4.92 -0.03 5.01
CA TYR A 12 -4.55 -0.92 3.89
C TYR A 12 -4.74 -0.23 2.54
N ARG A 13 -5.91 0.40 2.31
CA ARG A 13 -6.17 1.15 1.08
C ARG A 13 -5.16 2.27 0.87
N ASP A 14 -4.82 3.02 1.91
CA ASP A 14 -3.91 4.16 1.82
C ASP A 14 -2.48 3.71 1.52
N VAL A 15 -2.01 2.61 2.14
CA VAL A 15 -0.71 1.99 1.80
C VAL A 15 -0.71 1.53 0.35
N THR A 16 -1.80 0.89 -0.11
CA THR A 16 -1.87 0.41 -1.51
C THR A 16 -1.90 1.57 -2.51
N ALA A 17 -2.55 2.69 -2.18
CA ALA A 17 -2.55 3.90 -2.99
C ALA A 17 -1.14 4.51 -3.09
N LYS A 18 -0.39 4.56 -1.99
CA LYS A 18 1.01 5.01 -1.99
C LYS A 18 1.92 4.12 -2.83
N ILE A 19 1.72 2.80 -2.77
CA ILE A 19 2.43 1.85 -3.65
C ILE A 19 2.16 2.18 -5.12
N ALA A 20 0.90 2.41 -5.49
CA ALA A 20 0.53 2.78 -6.85
C ALA A 20 1.14 4.13 -7.27
N GLU A 21 1.17 5.12 -6.37
CA GLU A 21 1.79 6.43 -6.60
C GLU A 21 3.31 6.31 -6.86
N VAL A 22 4.03 5.53 -6.05
CA VAL A 22 5.47 5.29 -6.21
C VAL A 22 5.80 4.56 -7.52
N LEU A 23 4.89 3.72 -7.99
CA LEU A 23 5.00 3.03 -9.28
C LEU A 23 4.66 3.97 -10.46
N ALA A 24 3.66 4.83 -10.31
CA ALA A 24 3.24 5.77 -11.34
C ALA A 24 4.20 6.96 -11.50
N ASN A 25 4.82 7.41 -10.41
CA ASN A 25 5.75 8.54 -10.40
C ASN A 25 7.07 8.14 -9.70
N PRO A 26 8.04 7.56 -10.43
CA PRO A 26 9.31 7.12 -9.85
C PRO A 26 10.23 8.31 -9.58
N LEU A 27 9.98 9.04 -8.49
CA LEU A 27 10.95 9.99 -7.95
C LEU A 27 12.20 9.24 -7.45
N PRO A 28 13.41 9.83 -7.58
CA PRO A 28 14.64 9.19 -7.10
C PRO A 28 14.63 9.04 -5.57
N ASN A 29 14.11 10.05 -4.86
CA ASN A 29 14.07 10.12 -3.40
C ASN A 29 12.70 10.63 -2.93
N TYR A 30 12.27 10.20 -1.75
CA TYR A 30 11.05 10.63 -1.06
C TYR A 30 11.40 11.27 0.28
N THR A 31 10.59 12.22 0.73
CA THR A 31 10.76 12.83 2.06
C THR A 31 9.64 12.39 2.98
N ILE A 32 9.98 11.74 4.09
CA ILE A 32 9.05 11.31 5.13
C ILE A 32 9.51 11.93 6.43
N ASP A 33 8.64 12.69 7.10
CA ASP A 33 8.95 13.34 8.39
C ASP A 33 10.27 14.13 8.38
N GLY A 34 10.61 14.75 7.24
CA GLY A 34 11.85 15.52 7.06
C GLY A 34 13.09 14.68 6.71
N VAL A 35 12.98 13.35 6.63
CA VAL A 35 14.06 12.45 6.25
C VAL A 35 13.96 12.08 4.77
N SER A 36 15.06 12.23 4.03
CA SER A 36 15.17 11.75 2.65
C SER A 36 15.43 10.25 2.64
N ILE A 37 14.54 9.49 2.02
CA ILE A 37 14.62 8.04 1.85
C ILE A 37 14.66 7.74 0.35
N ASP A 38 15.54 6.84 -0.07
CA ASP A 38 15.61 6.44 -1.47
C ASP A 38 14.34 5.68 -1.88
N ARG A 39 13.98 5.75 -3.16
CA ARG A 39 12.78 5.09 -3.67
C ARG A 39 12.70 3.61 -3.31
N LYS A 40 13.80 2.87 -3.36
CA LYS A 40 13.79 1.42 -3.15
C LYS A 40 13.43 1.12 -1.70
N SER A 41 14.11 1.74 -0.75
CA SER A 41 13.84 1.59 0.68
C SER A 41 12.42 2.05 1.04
N TYR A 42 11.93 3.13 0.40
CA TYR A 42 10.56 3.59 0.61
C TYR A 42 9.54 2.58 0.10
N TYR A 43 9.73 2.06 -1.11
CA TYR A 43 8.87 1.06 -1.71
C TYR A 43 8.87 -0.26 -0.93
N GLU A 44 10.04 -0.74 -0.51
CA GLU A 44 10.17 -1.95 0.33
C GLU A 44 9.44 -1.78 1.68
N SER A 45 9.53 -0.60 2.29
CA SER A 45 8.80 -0.29 3.53
C SER A 45 7.28 -0.32 3.33
N LEU A 46 6.77 0.21 2.21
CA LEU A 46 5.35 0.15 1.89
C LEU A 46 4.87 -1.29 1.63
N LEU A 47 5.69 -2.13 0.99
CA LEU A 47 5.38 -3.55 0.79
C LEU A 47 5.34 -4.33 2.11
N GLU A 48 6.24 -4.03 3.05
CA GLU A 48 6.23 -4.66 4.37
C GLU A 48 4.98 -4.25 5.18
N GLN A 49 4.56 -3.00 5.07
CA GLN A 49 3.30 -2.51 5.65
C GLN A 49 2.08 -3.19 5.03
N GLU A 50 2.04 -3.34 3.70
CA GLU A 50 0.98 -4.05 2.98
C GLU A 50 0.88 -5.51 3.45
N LYS A 51 2.02 -6.20 3.55
CA LYS A 51 2.11 -7.58 4.02
C LYS A 51 1.62 -7.74 5.45
N SER A 52 2.01 -6.82 6.34
CA SER A 52 1.62 -6.84 7.75
C SER A 52 0.12 -6.58 7.92
N LEU A 53 -0.44 -5.64 7.17
CA LEU A 53 -1.88 -5.36 7.18
C LEU A 53 -2.68 -6.51 6.57
N ARG A 54 -2.17 -7.13 5.50
CA ARG A 54 -2.81 -8.30 4.87
C ARG A 54 -2.85 -9.52 5.77
N ALA A 55 -1.89 -9.67 6.68
CA ALA A 55 -1.88 -10.74 7.67
C ALA A 55 -3.02 -10.61 8.71
N ILE A 56 -3.64 -9.43 8.84
CA ILE A 56 -4.76 -9.20 9.76
C ILE A 56 -6.07 -9.59 9.07
N PRO A 57 -6.84 -10.56 9.62
CA PRO A 57 -8.08 -11.00 9.02
C PRO A 57 -9.11 -9.85 8.95
N GLY A 58 -9.61 -9.58 7.75
CA GLY A 58 -10.59 -8.53 7.46
C GLY A 58 -10.02 -7.13 7.20
N ALA A 59 -8.70 -6.93 7.35
CA ALA A 59 -8.04 -5.66 7.03
C ALA A 59 -7.81 -5.46 5.53
N ALA A 60 -7.56 -6.54 4.79
CA ALA A 60 -7.53 -6.53 3.33
C ALA A 60 -8.93 -6.85 2.77
N PRO A 61 -9.66 -5.90 2.15
CA PRO A 61 -10.85 -6.23 1.39
C PRO A 61 -10.45 -7.11 0.20
N GLU A 62 -11.17 -8.21 -0.04
CA GLU A 62 -10.88 -9.17 -1.12
C GLU A 62 -10.83 -8.52 -2.52
N THR A 63 -11.41 -7.33 -2.65
CA THR A 63 -11.37 -6.45 -3.81
C THR A 63 -10.30 -5.36 -3.63
N ASN A 64 -9.01 -5.72 -3.66
CA ASN A 64 -7.96 -4.70 -3.75
C ASN A 64 -7.70 -4.35 -5.24
N PRO A 65 -8.09 -3.14 -5.73
CA PRO A 65 -7.96 -2.76 -7.14
C PRO A 65 -6.51 -2.73 -7.66
N VAL A 66 -5.53 -2.62 -6.76
CA VAL A 66 -4.11 -2.49 -7.15
C VAL A 66 -3.51 -3.81 -7.68
N PHE A 67 -4.06 -4.96 -7.27
CA PHE A 67 -3.62 -6.28 -7.74
C PHE A 67 -4.64 -6.98 -8.65
N THR A 68 -5.75 -6.32 -9.02
CA THR A 68 -6.70 -6.87 -10.01
C THR A 68 -6.20 -6.72 -11.45
N HIS A 69 -4.89 -6.85 -11.68
CA HIS A 69 -4.35 -7.20 -12.99
C HIS A 69 -4.26 -8.72 -13.13
N ARG A 70 -5.38 -9.43 -12.94
CA ARG A 70 -5.55 -10.70 -13.64
C ARG A 70 -6.16 -10.36 -14.99
N SER A 71 -5.28 -10.07 -15.94
CA SER A 71 -5.54 -10.34 -17.35
C SER A 71 -5.95 -11.81 -17.46
N VAL A 72 -7.24 -12.10 -17.37
CA VAL A 72 -7.83 -13.31 -17.92
C VAL A 72 -8.39 -12.93 -19.28
N ALA A 73 -7.48 -12.69 -20.22
CA ALA A 73 -7.79 -12.92 -21.63
C ALA A 73 -7.76 -14.44 -21.82
N ARG A 74 -8.91 -15.05 -22.01
CA ARG A 74 -9.03 -16.34 -22.67
C ARG A 74 -10.28 -16.36 -23.53
#